data_AF-A0A0N5BJE7-F1
#
_entry.id   AF-A0A0N5BJE7-F1
#
_cell.length_a   1.000
_cell.length_b   1.000
_cell.length_c   1.000
_cell.angle_alpha   90.00
_cell.angle_beta   90.00
_cell.angle_gamma   90.00
#
_symmetry.space_group_name_H-M   'P 1'
#
loop_
_entity.id
_entity.type
_entity.pdbx_description
1 polymer ?
#
loop_
_entity_poly.entity_id
_entity_poly.type
_entity_poly.pdbx_seq_one_letter_code
_entity_poly.pdbx_strand_id
1 'polypeptide(L)'
;MLTLITLLFYLFYNIDGLCNYYENYNLLGILKNTNVQKQICNSENVTCTYVSLSIPGLVVGSFSGCPEMANFILTTIITSRLDIFNKFKAIINNKTKEIDNDLLCHRSMYGNQSELIDTMSGVGEFFVHCYTQDETYDSPGVQFHPPTENVMPVKCNSYQNQDFCTEGYCGMLEVSSIVLGGFSQFSQKYQYCPNNIINQLYVISTELNITFNNALIDATHDIGPICVDKSNSKVLSKNGLLSYFWYVNCYVPNNTNSVQFPEIPDLMFYATTTTTLKPIMTTTKLATSFCNLSITTITILTIIFLL
;
A
#
# COMPACT_ATOMS: atom_id res chain seq x y z
N MET A 1 -55.93 -21.44 8.51
CA MET A 1 -54.81 -22.40 8.33
C MET A 1 -53.67 -21.78 7.52
N LEU A 2 -53.94 -21.22 6.34
CA LEU A 2 -52.93 -20.53 5.52
C LEU A 2 -52.23 -19.35 6.24
N THR A 3 -52.99 -18.57 7.03
CA THR A 3 -52.47 -17.45 7.85
C THR A 3 -51.56 -17.88 9.01
N LEU A 4 -51.80 -19.06 9.58
CA LEU A 4 -50.95 -19.62 10.64
C LEU A 4 -49.64 -20.18 10.03
N ILE A 5 -49.74 -20.77 8.84
CA ILE A 5 -48.59 -21.25 8.07
C ILE A 5 -47.73 -20.07 7.63
N THR A 6 -48.30 -18.99 7.09
CA THR A 6 -47.53 -17.77 6.75
C THR A 6 -46.93 -17.09 7.96
N LEU A 7 -47.61 -17.08 9.12
CA LEU A 7 -47.05 -16.54 10.37
C LEU A 7 -45.88 -17.39 10.89
N LEU A 8 -45.99 -18.72 10.82
CA LEU A 8 -44.90 -19.64 11.16
C LEU A 8 -43.71 -19.45 10.21
N PHE A 9 -43.95 -19.38 8.89
CA PHE A 9 -42.89 -19.09 7.93
C PHE A 9 -42.26 -17.71 8.18
N TYR A 10 -43.03 -16.69 8.56
CA TYR A 10 -42.50 -15.35 8.88
C TYR A 10 -41.70 -15.33 10.19
N LEU A 11 -42.06 -16.17 11.17
CA LEU A 11 -41.32 -16.35 12.42
C LEU A 11 -40.03 -17.16 12.23
N PHE A 12 -39.98 -18.07 11.25
CA PHE A 12 -38.77 -18.82 10.88
C PHE A 12 -37.88 -18.10 9.85
N TYR A 13 -38.37 -17.04 9.20
CA TYR A 13 -37.62 -16.23 8.21
C TYR A 13 -36.83 -15.06 8.82
N ASN A 14 -36.83 -14.92 10.15
CA ASN A 14 -36.09 -13.88 10.86
C ASN A 14 -35.29 -14.49 12.02
N ILE A 15 -34.58 -15.59 11.75
CA ILE A 15 -33.54 -16.07 12.65
C ILE A 15 -32.30 -15.22 12.37
N ASP A 16 -32.21 -14.13 13.10
CA ASP A 16 -31.04 -13.25 13.15
C ASP A 16 -29.78 -14.05 13.49
N GLY A 17 -28.81 -14.04 12.57
CA GLY A 17 -27.51 -14.68 12.76
C GLY A 17 -26.63 -13.99 13.78
N LEU A 18 -25.91 -14.75 14.61
CA LEU A 18 -24.99 -14.20 15.61
C LEU A 18 -23.53 -14.41 15.23
N CYS A 19 -22.74 -13.33 15.30
CA CYS A 19 -21.28 -13.35 15.18
C CYS A 19 -20.61 -12.81 16.45
N ASN A 20 -19.45 -13.37 16.78
CA ASN A 20 -18.55 -12.75 17.75
C ASN A 20 -17.90 -11.52 17.10
N TYR A 21 -18.17 -10.35 17.69
CA TYR A 21 -17.58 -9.08 17.32
C TYR A 21 -16.52 -8.66 18.33
N TYR A 22 -15.36 -8.26 17.83
CA TYR A 22 -14.33 -7.57 18.59
C TYR A 22 -13.34 -6.87 17.67
N GLU A 23 -12.63 -5.89 18.23
CA GLU A 23 -11.51 -5.21 17.62
C GLU A 23 -10.32 -5.31 18.56
N ASN A 24 -9.19 -5.83 18.07
CA ASN A 24 -7.93 -5.85 18.80
C ASN A 24 -6.78 -5.60 17.82
N TYR A 25 -6.63 -4.36 17.39
CA TYR A 25 -5.59 -3.95 16.45
C TYR A 25 -5.07 -2.54 16.73
N ASN A 26 -3.82 -2.29 16.37
CA ASN A 26 -3.22 -0.97 16.36
C ASN A 26 -3.09 -0.50 14.91
N LEU A 27 -3.79 0.56 14.52
CA LEU A 27 -3.71 1.17 13.19
C LEU A 27 -3.05 2.55 13.31
N LEU A 28 -1.91 2.73 12.65
CA LEU A 28 -1.14 3.98 12.64
C LEU A 28 -0.90 4.55 14.05
N GLY A 29 -0.59 3.67 15.01
CA GLY A 29 -0.32 4.03 16.40
C GLY A 29 -1.57 4.10 17.30
N ILE A 30 -2.79 4.01 16.74
CA ILE A 30 -4.04 4.04 17.49
C ILE A 30 -4.52 2.62 17.78
N LEU A 31 -4.55 2.23 19.05
CA LEU A 31 -5.11 0.98 19.52
C LEU A 31 -6.64 1.02 19.55
N LYS A 32 -7.25 0.02 18.91
CA LYS A 32 -8.64 -0.35 19.05
C LYS A 32 -8.70 -1.66 19.82
N ASN A 33 -9.35 -1.61 20.98
CA ASN A 33 -9.49 -2.76 21.86
C ASN A 33 -10.92 -2.78 22.41
N THR A 34 -11.72 -3.74 21.98
CA THR A 34 -13.07 -3.97 22.47
C THR A 34 -13.19 -5.38 23.03
N ASN A 35 -14.02 -5.53 24.06
CA ASN A 35 -14.35 -6.86 24.57
C ASN A 35 -15.18 -7.61 23.53
N VAL A 36 -15.06 -8.94 23.52
CA VAL A 36 -15.89 -9.81 22.68
C VAL A 36 -17.36 -9.62 23.03
N GLN A 37 -18.17 -9.33 22.01
CA GLN A 37 -19.61 -9.17 22.12
C GLN A 37 -20.30 -10.01 21.04
N LYS A 38 -21.51 -10.51 21.33
CA LYS A 38 -22.34 -11.13 20.29
C LYS A 38 -23.09 -10.05 19.54
N GLN A 39 -22.97 -10.03 18.22
CA GLN A 39 -23.64 -9.08 17.34
C GLN A 39 -24.58 -9.82 16.39
N ILE A 40 -25.78 -9.27 16.21
CA ILE A 40 -26.76 -9.72 15.23
C ILE A 40 -26.37 -9.17 13.85
N CYS A 41 -26.32 -10.05 12.85
CA CYS A 41 -26.04 -9.67 11.46
C CYS A 41 -27.33 -9.56 10.63
N ASN A 42 -27.39 -8.54 9.78
CA ASN A 42 -28.55 -8.25 8.91
C ASN A 42 -28.64 -9.22 7.71
N SER A 43 -28.75 -10.54 7.94
CA SER A 43 -29.22 -11.59 7.01
C SER A 43 -28.83 -12.99 7.53
N GLU A 44 -29.73 -13.96 7.34
CA GLU A 44 -29.58 -15.36 7.80
C GLU A 44 -28.49 -16.15 7.04
N ASN A 45 -28.01 -15.65 5.90
CA ASN A 45 -27.04 -16.35 5.05
C ASN A 45 -25.63 -15.76 5.12
N VAL A 46 -25.31 -15.03 6.18
CA VAL A 46 -24.10 -14.20 6.24
C VAL A 46 -23.01 -14.89 7.04
N THR A 47 -21.88 -15.23 6.42
CA THR A 47 -20.72 -15.78 7.13
C THR A 47 -20.10 -14.72 8.05
N CYS A 48 -19.74 -15.09 9.28
CA CYS A 48 -18.90 -14.24 10.13
C CYS A 48 -17.48 -14.18 9.56
N THR A 49 -16.80 -13.05 9.76
CA THR A 49 -15.45 -12.83 9.20
C THR A 49 -14.47 -12.50 10.32
N TYR A 50 -13.43 -13.33 10.44
CA TYR A 50 -12.25 -13.07 11.24
C TYR A 50 -11.10 -12.64 10.33
N VAL A 51 -10.42 -11.54 10.68
CA VAL A 51 -9.24 -11.06 9.99
C VAL A 51 -8.11 -10.87 10.99
N SER A 52 -6.90 -11.31 10.63
CA SER A 52 -5.68 -10.96 11.33
C SER A 52 -4.62 -10.49 10.34
N LEU A 53 -3.93 -9.41 10.68
CA LEU A 53 -2.97 -8.79 9.78
C LEU A 53 -1.82 -8.13 10.55
N SER A 54 -0.65 -8.15 9.93
CA SER A 54 0.58 -7.51 10.39
C SER A 54 1.27 -6.88 9.19
N ILE A 55 1.10 -5.57 9.00
CA ILE A 55 1.73 -4.80 7.92
C ILE A 55 2.66 -3.78 8.58
N PRO A 56 3.99 -3.86 8.34
CA PRO A 56 4.97 -2.98 8.95
C PRO A 56 4.62 -1.50 8.84
N GLY A 57 4.66 -0.80 9.98
CA GLY A 57 4.33 0.62 10.06
C GLY A 57 2.89 0.98 9.72
N LEU A 58 1.98 0.04 9.48
CA LEU A 58 0.55 0.29 9.21
C LEU A 58 -0.33 -0.18 10.35
N VAL A 59 -0.37 -1.50 10.52
CA VAL A 59 -1.38 -2.18 11.31
C VAL A 59 -0.83 -3.49 11.84
N VAL A 60 -1.16 -3.82 13.08
CA VAL A 60 -0.92 -5.13 13.65
C VAL A 60 -2.12 -5.49 14.52
N GLY A 61 -2.66 -6.70 14.35
CA GLY A 61 -3.74 -7.19 15.21
C GLY A 61 -4.74 -8.11 14.53
N SER A 62 -5.93 -8.16 15.12
CA SER A 62 -7.07 -8.92 14.62
C SER A 62 -8.40 -8.25 14.94
N PHE A 63 -9.42 -8.58 14.16
CA PHE A 63 -10.81 -8.20 14.43
C PHE A 63 -11.74 -9.27 13.86
N SER A 64 -12.95 -9.31 14.39
CA SER A 64 -13.99 -10.23 13.97
C SER A 64 -15.34 -9.54 13.98
N GLY A 65 -16.28 -9.99 13.15
CA GLY A 65 -17.66 -9.54 13.21
C GLY A 65 -18.49 -9.93 12.00
N CYS A 66 -19.66 -9.30 11.88
CA CYS A 66 -20.47 -9.37 10.68
C CYS A 66 -19.70 -8.78 9.48
N PRO A 67 -19.91 -9.28 8.25
CA PRO A 67 -19.26 -8.79 7.03
C PRO A 67 -19.29 -7.28 6.83
N GLU A 68 -20.40 -6.61 7.09
CA GLU A 68 -20.49 -5.14 6.94
C GLU A 68 -19.41 -4.44 7.80
N MET A 69 -19.29 -4.83 9.06
CA MET A 69 -18.31 -4.25 9.99
C MET A 69 -16.88 -4.69 9.67
N ALA A 70 -16.66 -5.99 9.41
CA ALA A 70 -15.34 -6.50 9.08
C ALA A 70 -14.80 -5.89 7.77
N ASN A 71 -15.66 -5.76 6.75
CA ASN A 71 -15.33 -5.14 5.48
C ASN A 71 -15.06 -3.64 5.66
N PHE A 72 -15.84 -2.94 6.48
CA PHE A 72 -15.60 -1.53 6.77
C PHE A 72 -14.25 -1.31 7.46
N ILE A 73 -13.92 -2.10 8.49
CA ILE A 73 -12.64 -2.03 9.19
C ILE A 73 -11.49 -2.33 8.22
N LEU A 74 -11.59 -3.42 7.46
CA LEU A 74 -10.56 -3.80 6.48
C LEU A 74 -10.39 -2.74 5.40
N THR A 75 -11.50 -2.19 4.86
CA THR A 75 -11.47 -1.11 3.87
C THR A 75 -10.77 0.13 4.43
N THR A 76 -11.07 0.51 5.67
CA THR A 76 -10.42 1.66 6.35
C THR A 76 -8.92 1.45 6.46
N ILE A 77 -8.50 0.25 6.84
CA ILE A 77 -7.08 -0.10 6.95
C ILE A 77 -6.40 -0.05 5.58
N ILE A 78 -6.91 -0.77 4.57
CA ILE A 78 -6.22 -0.90 3.27
C ILE A 78 -6.20 0.42 2.49
N THR A 79 -7.22 1.27 2.64
CA THR A 79 -7.30 2.56 1.92
C THR A 79 -6.40 3.63 2.53
N SER A 80 -5.92 3.44 3.75
CA SER A 80 -5.00 4.38 4.40
C SER A 80 -3.60 4.39 3.77
N ARG A 81 -3.25 3.39 2.95
CA ARG A 81 -1.96 3.30 2.26
C ARG A 81 -2.10 2.79 0.82
N LEU A 82 -1.49 3.50 -0.13
CA LEU A 82 -1.70 3.31 -1.57
C LEU A 82 -1.17 1.96 -2.09
N ASP A 83 0.00 1.52 -1.61
CA ASP A 83 0.58 0.23 -2.00
C ASP A 83 -0.30 -0.93 -1.53
N ILE A 84 -0.82 -0.86 -0.30
CA ILE A 84 -1.76 -1.84 0.26
C ILE A 84 -3.08 -1.83 -0.51
N PHE A 85 -3.67 -0.65 -0.72
CA PHE A 85 -4.89 -0.52 -1.51
C PHE A 85 -4.75 -1.19 -2.89
N ASN A 86 -3.62 -0.99 -3.57
CA ASN A 86 -3.37 -1.60 -4.87
C ASN A 86 -3.27 -3.13 -4.80
N LYS A 87 -2.66 -3.70 -3.74
CA LYS A 87 -2.59 -5.15 -3.52
C LYS A 87 -3.97 -5.78 -3.29
N PHE A 88 -4.87 -5.08 -2.62
CA PHE A 88 -6.22 -5.57 -2.32
C PHE A 88 -7.27 -5.19 -3.37
N LYS A 89 -6.89 -4.45 -4.42
CA LYS A 89 -7.81 -3.94 -5.46
C LYS A 89 -8.72 -5.00 -6.09
N ALA A 90 -8.24 -6.24 -6.22
CA ALA A 90 -8.99 -7.35 -6.81
C ALA A 90 -10.22 -7.77 -5.99
N ILE A 91 -10.25 -7.46 -4.68
CA ILE A 91 -11.36 -7.79 -3.78
C ILE A 91 -12.17 -6.56 -3.35
N ILE A 92 -11.92 -5.39 -3.97
CA ILE A 92 -12.68 -4.16 -3.71
C ILE A 92 -13.77 -4.03 -4.76
N ASN A 93 -15.00 -3.83 -4.31
CA ASN A 93 -16.12 -3.56 -5.19
C ASN A 93 -15.98 -2.16 -5.82
N ASN A 94 -15.96 -2.11 -7.16
CA ASN A 94 -15.74 -0.87 -7.89
C ASN A 94 -16.83 0.21 -7.67
N LYS A 95 -18.05 -0.20 -7.27
CA LYS A 95 -19.20 0.68 -7.06
C LYS A 95 -19.24 1.22 -5.64
N THR A 96 -19.13 0.37 -4.62
CA THR A 96 -19.21 0.78 -3.21
C THR A 96 -17.88 1.29 -2.67
N LYS A 97 -16.75 0.92 -3.31
CA LYS A 97 -15.38 1.17 -2.82
C LYS A 97 -15.05 0.45 -1.51
N GLU A 98 -15.82 -0.58 -1.18
CA GLU A 98 -15.62 -1.43 -0.01
C GLU A 98 -15.15 -2.83 -0.42
N ILE A 99 -14.63 -3.58 0.54
CA ILE A 99 -14.34 -5.01 0.35
C ILE A 99 -15.60 -5.77 -0.04
N ASP A 100 -15.47 -6.60 -1.07
CA ASP A 100 -16.46 -7.60 -1.45
C ASP A 100 -16.27 -8.84 -0.55
N ASN A 101 -17.26 -9.12 0.32
CA ASN A 101 -17.14 -10.20 1.31
C ASN A 101 -16.97 -11.57 0.65
N ASP A 102 -17.66 -11.83 -0.46
CA ASP A 102 -17.63 -13.14 -1.10
C ASP A 102 -16.24 -13.40 -1.71
N LEU A 103 -15.64 -12.37 -2.33
CA LEU A 103 -14.27 -12.43 -2.84
C LEU A 103 -13.24 -12.53 -1.71
N LEU A 104 -13.47 -11.84 -0.59
CA LEU A 104 -12.65 -11.95 0.61
C LEU A 104 -12.68 -13.40 1.16
N CYS A 105 -13.87 -13.97 1.32
CA CYS A 105 -14.04 -15.31 1.86
C CYS A 105 -13.49 -16.41 0.95
N HIS A 106 -13.42 -16.21 -0.36
CA HIS A 106 -12.70 -17.13 -1.25
C HIS A 106 -11.22 -17.28 -0.88
N ARG A 107 -10.59 -16.26 -0.26
CA ARG A 107 -9.22 -16.37 0.24
C ARG A 107 -9.10 -17.25 1.48
N SER A 108 -10.16 -17.35 2.29
CA SER A 108 -10.15 -18.23 3.47
C SER A 108 -10.12 -19.73 3.12
N MET A 109 -10.47 -20.09 1.88
CA MET A 109 -10.49 -21.49 1.42
C MET A 109 -9.08 -22.08 1.19
N TYR A 110 -8.01 -21.26 1.24
CA TYR A 110 -6.63 -21.72 1.07
C TYR A 110 -5.98 -22.27 2.36
N GLY A 111 -6.75 -22.42 3.44
CA GLY A 111 -6.32 -23.06 4.68
C GLY A 111 -5.91 -22.09 5.79
N ASN A 112 -5.28 -22.61 6.84
CA ASN A 112 -4.94 -21.86 8.07
C ASN A 112 -3.57 -21.14 7.98
N GLN A 113 -3.20 -20.62 6.82
CA GLN A 113 -1.90 -19.96 6.60
C GLN A 113 -2.10 -18.49 6.25
N SER A 114 -1.22 -17.62 6.75
CA SER A 114 -1.17 -16.22 6.32
C SER A 114 -0.65 -16.11 4.89
N GLU A 115 -1.25 -15.21 4.13
CA GLU A 115 -0.74 -14.73 2.84
C GLU A 115 0.33 -13.66 3.10
N LEU A 116 1.50 -13.84 2.49
CA LEU A 116 2.56 -12.83 2.51
C LEU A 116 2.26 -11.75 1.46
N ILE A 117 2.40 -10.48 1.85
CA ILE A 117 2.15 -9.33 1.00
C ILE A 117 3.40 -8.46 0.97
N ASP A 118 4.02 -8.33 -0.20
CA ASP A 118 5.13 -7.37 -0.38
C ASP A 118 4.58 -5.94 -0.35
N THR A 119 5.07 -5.12 0.58
CA THR A 119 4.68 -3.72 0.76
C THR A 119 5.89 -2.80 0.64
N MET A 120 5.67 -1.51 0.44
CA MET A 120 6.73 -0.50 0.44
C MET A 120 7.45 -0.40 1.79
N SER A 121 6.82 -0.88 2.86
CA SER A 121 7.32 -0.88 4.24
C SER A 121 7.94 -2.21 4.68
N GLY A 122 8.00 -3.21 3.81
CA GLY A 122 8.48 -4.57 4.13
C GLY A 122 7.43 -5.64 3.84
N VAL A 123 7.70 -6.88 4.26
CA VAL A 123 6.75 -7.99 4.09
C VAL A 123 5.66 -7.91 5.15
N GLY A 124 4.41 -7.84 4.72
CA GLY A 124 3.24 -7.96 5.57
C GLY A 124 2.64 -9.36 5.53
N GLU A 125 1.82 -9.67 6.53
CA GLU A 125 1.07 -10.91 6.64
C GLU A 125 -0.42 -10.61 6.76
N PHE A 126 -1.24 -11.39 6.05
CA PHE A 126 -2.68 -11.25 6.02
C PHE A 126 -3.35 -12.61 6.14
N PHE A 127 -4.30 -12.73 7.04
CA PHE A 127 -5.08 -13.94 7.25
C PHE A 127 -6.57 -13.58 7.35
N VAL A 128 -7.41 -14.39 6.70
CA VAL A 128 -8.85 -14.27 6.79
C VAL A 128 -9.49 -15.64 6.95
N HIS A 129 -10.47 -15.73 7.84
CA HIS A 129 -11.29 -16.91 8.02
C HIS A 129 -12.77 -16.51 8.03
N CYS A 130 -13.55 -17.10 7.12
CA CYS A 130 -15.00 -16.97 7.11
C CYS A 130 -15.64 -18.24 7.66
N TYR A 131 -16.54 -18.09 8.63
CA TYR A 131 -17.18 -19.20 9.34
C TYR A 131 -18.69 -18.97 9.44
N THR A 132 -19.45 -20.03 9.70
CA THR A 132 -20.91 -19.91 9.74
C THR A 132 -21.37 -19.20 11.00
N GLN A 133 -22.57 -18.63 10.94
CA GLN A 133 -23.22 -18.02 12.10
C GLN A 133 -23.38 -19.05 13.23
N ASP A 134 -23.44 -18.57 14.47
CA ASP A 134 -23.56 -19.38 15.68
C ASP A 134 -22.36 -20.31 15.98
N GLU A 135 -21.36 -20.39 15.10
CA GLU A 135 -20.07 -20.97 15.42
C GLU A 135 -19.19 -19.96 16.16
N THR A 136 -18.44 -20.44 17.16
CA THR A 136 -17.43 -19.64 17.84
C THR A 136 -16.06 -19.97 17.28
N TYR A 137 -15.38 -18.95 16.75
CA TYR A 137 -14.00 -19.06 16.29
C TYR A 137 -13.02 -18.68 17.41
N ASP A 138 -12.97 -19.51 18.45
CA ASP A 138 -12.26 -19.18 19.71
C ASP A 138 -10.75 -19.44 19.66
N SER A 139 -10.25 -20.11 18.62
CA SER A 139 -8.82 -20.48 18.49
C SER A 139 -8.34 -20.26 17.05
N PRO A 140 -8.12 -18.99 16.65
CA PRO A 140 -7.66 -18.67 15.32
C PRO A 140 -6.30 -19.30 15.03
N GLY A 141 -6.13 -19.88 13.84
CA GLY A 141 -4.87 -20.49 13.42
C GLY A 141 -3.74 -19.47 13.25
N VAL A 142 -4.08 -18.21 12.96
CA VAL A 142 -3.15 -17.08 12.87
C VAL A 142 -3.73 -15.92 13.68
N GLN A 143 -2.94 -15.39 14.61
CA GLN A 143 -3.30 -14.24 15.41
C GLN A 143 -2.10 -13.34 15.65
N PHE A 144 -2.21 -12.09 15.21
CA PHE A 144 -1.26 -11.04 15.55
C PHE A 144 -1.80 -10.24 16.74
N HIS A 145 -0.90 -9.88 17.65
CA HIS A 145 -1.24 -9.13 18.86
C HIS A 145 -0.71 -7.70 18.75
N PRO A 146 -1.57 -6.68 18.87
CA PRO A 146 -1.11 -5.30 18.93
C PRO A 146 -0.40 -4.99 20.25
N PRO A 147 0.32 -3.86 20.33
CA PRO A 147 0.74 -3.29 21.61
C PRO A 147 -0.47 -3.01 22.52
N THR A 148 -0.23 -2.94 23.83
CA THR A 148 -1.28 -2.76 24.85
C THR A 148 -1.74 -1.30 25.02
N GLU A 149 -1.03 -0.35 24.43
CA GLU A 149 -1.29 1.09 24.59
C GLU A 149 -1.22 1.83 23.24
N ASN A 150 -1.84 3.00 23.19
CA ASN A 150 -1.68 3.94 22.08
C ASN A 150 -0.24 4.44 22.03
N VAL A 151 0.26 4.65 20.82
CA VAL A 151 1.52 5.37 20.63
C VAL A 151 1.29 6.85 20.95
N MET A 152 2.24 7.48 21.66
CA MET A 152 2.19 8.91 21.92
C MET A 152 2.40 9.69 20.61
N PRO A 153 1.42 10.49 20.15
CA PRO A 153 1.57 11.22 18.90
C PRO A 153 2.64 12.31 18.99
N VAL A 154 3.20 12.66 17.83
CA VAL A 154 4.22 13.71 17.71
C VAL A 154 3.83 14.76 16.68
N LYS A 155 4.44 15.94 16.79
CA LYS A 155 4.31 17.00 15.79
C LYS A 155 5.48 16.95 14.82
N CYS A 156 5.17 16.83 13.54
CA CYS A 156 6.15 16.79 12.47
C CYS A 156 6.07 18.06 11.64
N ASN A 157 7.23 18.59 11.25
CA ASN A 157 7.25 19.72 10.33
C ASN A 157 6.84 19.22 8.94
N SER A 158 5.92 19.94 8.30
CA SER A 158 5.55 19.78 6.90
C SER A 158 5.81 21.11 6.20
N TYR A 159 5.95 21.10 4.87
CA TYR A 159 6.31 22.27 4.07
C TYR A 159 5.46 23.52 4.34
N GLN A 160 4.22 23.33 4.78
CA GLN A 160 3.25 24.41 4.98
C GLN A 160 2.74 24.51 6.42
N ASN A 161 2.82 23.44 7.23
CA ASN A 161 2.21 23.35 8.56
C ASN A 161 2.94 22.34 9.46
N GLN A 162 2.50 22.20 10.72
CA GLN A 162 2.85 21.04 11.54
C GLN A 162 1.77 19.97 11.41
N ASP A 163 2.16 18.77 10.99
CA ASP A 163 1.29 17.60 10.94
C ASP A 163 1.35 16.85 12.28
N PHE A 164 0.21 16.31 12.71
CA PHE A 164 0.11 15.52 13.93
C PHE A 164 0.12 14.04 13.57
N CYS A 165 1.21 13.35 13.91
CA CYS A 165 1.44 11.96 13.49
C CYS A 165 1.19 11.02 14.67
N THR A 166 0.15 10.21 14.56
CA THR A 166 -0.25 9.24 15.58
C THR A 166 0.68 8.03 15.63
N GLU A 167 1.49 7.83 14.58
CA GLU A 167 2.53 6.79 14.53
C GLU A 167 3.67 7.05 15.54
N GLY A 168 3.77 8.27 16.08
CA GLY A 168 4.71 8.64 17.14
C GLY A 168 6.13 9.00 16.67
N TYR A 169 6.33 9.19 15.37
CA TYR A 169 7.59 9.65 14.79
C TYR A 169 7.34 10.43 13.49
N CYS A 170 8.37 11.12 13.01
CA CYS A 170 8.38 11.89 11.77
C CYS A 170 9.23 11.21 10.72
N GLY A 171 8.96 11.46 9.44
CA GLY A 171 9.82 11.02 8.34
C GLY A 171 10.31 12.18 7.48
N MET A 172 11.58 12.11 7.11
CA MET A 172 12.24 12.93 6.10
C MET A 172 12.68 12.01 4.97
N LEU A 173 12.35 12.39 3.74
CA LEU A 173 12.76 11.68 2.54
C LEU A 173 13.31 12.69 1.54
N GLU A 174 14.42 12.35 0.93
CA GLU A 174 15.00 13.10 -0.17
C GLU A 174 15.43 12.12 -1.24
N VAL A 175 15.06 12.43 -2.48
CA VAL A 175 15.39 11.62 -3.64
C VAL A 175 15.92 12.52 -4.74
N SER A 176 16.87 12.01 -5.50
CA SER A 176 17.39 12.69 -6.68
C SER A 176 17.91 11.68 -7.69
N SER A 177 17.67 11.95 -8.97
CA SER A 177 18.26 11.18 -10.05
C SER A 177 18.57 12.07 -11.24
N ILE A 178 19.39 11.57 -12.15
CA ILE A 178 19.46 12.16 -13.49
C ILE A 178 18.15 11.81 -14.21
N VAL A 179 17.55 12.78 -14.89
CA VAL A 179 16.32 12.56 -15.68
C VAL A 179 16.60 11.61 -16.84
N LEU A 180 15.59 10.90 -17.36
CA LEU A 180 15.79 9.89 -18.42
C LEU A 180 16.48 10.43 -19.69
N GLY A 181 16.36 11.74 -19.98
CA GLY A 181 17.06 12.40 -21.08
C GLY A 181 18.54 12.71 -20.83
N GLY A 182 19.02 12.59 -19.60
CA GLY A 182 20.44 12.82 -19.27
C GLY A 182 20.87 14.29 -19.26
N PHE A 183 19.94 15.23 -19.43
CA PHE A 183 20.25 16.67 -19.56
C PHE A 183 20.28 17.41 -18.22
N SER A 184 19.67 16.85 -17.18
CA SER A 184 19.54 17.50 -15.88
C SER A 184 19.41 16.50 -14.75
N GLN A 185 19.69 16.96 -13.54
CA GLN A 185 19.33 16.32 -12.29
C GLN A 185 17.98 16.83 -11.82
N PHE A 186 17.14 15.92 -11.35
CA PHE A 186 15.90 16.25 -10.66
C PHE A 186 16.00 15.81 -9.19
N SER A 187 15.44 16.60 -8.28
CA SER A 187 15.44 16.30 -6.85
C SER A 187 14.14 16.74 -6.19
N GLN A 188 13.68 15.93 -5.24
CA GLN A 188 12.56 16.25 -4.36
C GLN A 188 12.90 15.91 -2.91
N LYS A 189 12.34 16.70 -2.02
CA LYS A 189 12.41 16.54 -0.57
C LYS A 189 10.98 16.43 -0.04
N TYR A 190 10.81 15.68 1.04
CA TYR A 190 9.54 15.39 1.69
C TYR A 190 9.74 15.32 3.19
N GLN A 191 8.84 15.95 3.94
CA GLN A 191 8.80 15.85 5.39
C GLN A 191 7.35 15.72 5.84
N TYR A 192 6.97 14.53 6.33
CA TYR A 192 5.59 14.18 6.65
C TYR A 192 5.52 13.15 7.78
N CYS A 193 4.29 12.76 8.14
CA CYS A 193 4.07 11.52 8.88
C CYS A 193 4.58 10.31 8.08
N PRO A 194 5.05 9.25 8.77
CA PRO A 194 5.63 8.06 8.13
C PRO A 194 4.72 7.40 7.09
N ASN A 195 3.41 7.29 7.36
CA ASN A 195 2.48 6.71 6.39
C ASN A 195 2.44 7.51 5.07
N ASN A 196 2.56 8.83 5.15
CA ASN A 196 2.61 9.70 3.97
C ASN A 196 3.95 9.57 3.24
N ILE A 197 5.07 9.41 3.94
CA ILE A 197 6.36 9.11 3.31
C ILE A 197 6.29 7.81 2.53
N ILE A 198 5.69 6.75 3.09
CA ILE A 198 5.51 5.47 2.40
C ILE A 198 4.61 5.61 1.16
N ASN A 199 3.52 6.39 1.26
CA ASN A 199 2.69 6.70 0.09
C ASN A 199 3.47 7.46 -1.00
N GLN A 200 4.35 8.39 -0.64
CA GLN A 200 5.21 9.07 -1.63
C GLN A 200 6.20 8.11 -2.29
N LEU A 201 6.80 7.19 -1.54
CA LEU A 201 7.65 6.14 -2.11
C LEU A 201 6.86 5.30 -3.13
N TYR A 202 5.63 4.91 -2.80
CA TYR A 202 4.77 4.18 -3.73
C TYR A 202 4.50 4.97 -5.02
N VAL A 203 4.16 6.26 -4.91
CA VAL A 203 3.94 7.14 -6.06
C VAL A 203 5.19 7.23 -6.94
N ILE A 204 6.37 7.46 -6.34
CA ILE A 204 7.65 7.49 -7.06
C ILE A 204 7.91 6.15 -7.77
N SER A 205 7.58 5.02 -7.13
CA SER A 205 7.85 3.69 -7.66
C SER A 205 6.91 3.26 -8.81
N THR A 206 5.68 3.81 -8.85
CA THR A 206 4.61 3.30 -9.73
C THR A 206 4.14 4.28 -10.78
N GLU A 207 4.22 5.58 -10.54
CA GLU A 207 4.02 6.52 -11.62
C GLU A 207 5.19 6.36 -12.60
N LEU A 208 4.88 6.08 -13.87
CA LEU A 208 5.82 6.08 -15.00
C LEU A 208 6.30 7.51 -15.26
N ASN A 209 6.86 8.12 -14.22
CA ASN A 209 7.26 9.49 -14.17
C ASN A 209 8.59 9.53 -14.92
N ILE A 210 8.56 10.10 -16.12
CA ILE A 210 9.72 10.47 -16.95
C ILE A 210 10.81 11.26 -16.18
N THR A 211 10.45 11.68 -14.97
CA THR A 211 11.18 12.50 -14.01
C THR A 211 12.33 11.76 -13.33
N PHE A 212 12.13 10.53 -12.85
CA PHE A 212 13.17 9.75 -12.18
C PHE A 212 13.65 8.59 -13.04
N ASN A 213 14.92 8.20 -12.91
CA ASN A 213 15.44 7.03 -13.64
C ASN A 213 15.03 5.72 -12.96
N ASN A 214 15.00 4.63 -13.74
CA ASN A 214 14.57 3.31 -13.26
C ASN A 214 15.43 2.80 -12.09
N ALA A 215 16.71 3.16 -12.04
CA ALA A 215 17.59 2.70 -10.96
C ALA A 215 17.18 3.27 -9.59
N LEU A 216 16.69 4.52 -9.53
CA LEU A 216 16.11 5.07 -8.32
C LEU A 216 14.76 4.42 -8.00
N ILE A 217 13.92 4.22 -9.01
CA ILE A 217 12.60 3.58 -8.87
C ILE A 217 12.74 2.21 -8.20
N ASP A 218 13.64 1.36 -8.70
CA ASP A 218 13.90 0.03 -8.14
C ASP A 218 14.38 0.11 -6.68
N ALA A 219 15.21 1.11 -6.36
CA ALA A 219 15.77 1.30 -5.02
C ALA A 219 14.76 1.83 -3.99
N THR A 220 13.57 2.30 -4.41
CA THR A 220 12.58 2.85 -3.46
C THR A 220 12.05 1.81 -2.47
N HIS A 221 12.06 0.53 -2.84
CA HIS A 221 11.60 -0.57 -1.99
C HIS A 221 12.46 -0.77 -0.73
N ASP A 222 13.72 -0.34 -0.75
CA ASP A 222 14.63 -0.44 0.39
C ASP A 222 14.39 0.66 1.44
N ILE A 223 13.68 1.72 1.08
CA ILE A 223 13.61 2.94 1.89
C ILE A 223 12.54 2.84 2.99
N GLY A 224 11.38 2.27 2.69
CA GLY A 224 10.27 2.19 3.65
C GLY A 224 10.57 1.33 4.88
N PRO A 225 11.20 0.14 4.77
CA PRO A 225 11.60 -0.64 5.95
C PRO A 225 12.51 0.15 6.91
N ILE A 226 13.50 0.86 6.36
CA ILE A 226 14.42 1.72 7.13
C ILE A 226 13.63 2.78 7.92
N CYS A 227 12.59 3.36 7.29
CA CYS A 227 11.74 4.34 7.94
C CYS A 227 10.90 3.74 9.08
N VAL A 228 10.30 2.56 8.87
CA VAL A 228 9.52 1.86 9.89
C VAL A 228 10.37 1.52 11.12
N ASP A 229 11.64 1.20 10.91
CA ASP A 229 12.63 0.95 11.97
C ASP A 229 13.08 2.23 12.71
N LYS A 230 12.48 3.39 12.39
CA LYS A 230 12.82 4.70 12.98
C LYS A 230 14.32 5.00 12.87
N SER A 231 14.87 4.64 11.72
CA SER A 231 16.28 4.77 11.42
C SER A 231 16.53 5.76 10.30
N ASN A 232 17.81 5.96 9.97
CA ASN A 232 18.22 6.81 8.88
C ASN A 232 19.21 6.09 7.98
N SER A 233 19.17 6.40 6.70
CA SER A 233 20.11 5.88 5.72
C SER A 233 20.27 6.85 4.55
N LYS A 234 21.41 6.75 3.88
CA LYS A 234 21.78 7.58 2.74
C LYS A 234 22.50 6.71 1.71
N VAL A 235 22.07 6.78 0.46
CA VAL A 235 22.71 6.06 -0.64
C VAL A 235 23.00 7.02 -1.79
N LEU A 236 24.20 6.87 -2.37
CA LEU A 236 24.62 7.51 -3.60
C LEU A 236 25.11 6.42 -4.57
N SER A 237 24.33 6.15 -5.60
CA SER A 237 24.70 5.26 -6.69
C SER A 237 25.36 6.06 -7.82
N LYS A 238 26.55 5.63 -8.25
CA LYS A 238 27.39 6.31 -9.25
C LYS A 238 27.46 5.45 -10.51
N ASN A 239 26.50 5.61 -11.40
CA ASN A 239 26.35 4.74 -12.58
C ASN A 239 25.99 5.53 -13.84
N GLY A 240 26.81 6.53 -14.22
CA GLY A 240 26.55 7.31 -15.42
C GLY A 240 25.19 8.01 -15.36
N LEU A 241 24.38 7.85 -16.41
CA LEU A 241 23.00 8.35 -16.50
C LEU A 241 22.02 7.68 -15.53
N LEU A 242 22.38 6.53 -14.96
CA LEU A 242 21.60 5.82 -13.95
C LEU A 242 22.01 6.19 -12.52
N SER A 243 22.84 7.21 -12.35
CA SER A 243 23.21 7.69 -11.02
C SER A 243 21.99 8.25 -10.29
N TYR A 244 21.90 7.95 -9.00
CA TYR A 244 20.83 8.43 -8.13
C TYR A 244 21.32 8.62 -6.71
N PHE A 245 20.55 9.38 -5.95
CA PHE A 245 20.73 9.63 -4.54
C PHE A 245 19.40 9.48 -3.82
N TRP A 246 19.42 8.89 -2.65
CA TRP A 246 18.32 9.01 -1.72
C TRP A 246 18.81 9.10 -0.28
N TYR A 247 18.02 9.76 0.55
CA TYR A 247 18.20 9.88 1.98
C TYR A 247 16.85 9.72 2.67
N VAL A 248 16.81 8.91 3.71
CA VAL A 248 15.66 8.80 4.59
C VAL A 248 16.10 8.97 6.03
N ASN A 249 15.29 9.64 6.82
CA ASN A 249 15.46 9.72 8.26
C ASN A 249 14.10 9.76 8.93
N CYS A 250 13.78 8.68 9.64
CA CYS A 250 12.56 8.58 10.41
C CYS A 250 12.89 8.60 11.89
N TYR A 251 12.41 9.60 12.61
CA TYR A 251 12.91 9.94 13.93
C TYR A 251 11.78 10.42 14.86
N VAL A 252 11.95 10.18 16.14
CA VAL A 252 11.09 10.79 17.17
C VAL A 252 11.61 12.21 17.42
N PRO A 253 10.82 13.26 17.15
CA PRO A 253 11.27 14.64 17.32
C PRO A 253 11.62 14.92 18.80
N ASN A 254 12.76 15.58 19.01
CA ASN A 254 13.20 16.07 20.31
C ASN A 254 13.30 17.60 20.25
N ASN A 255 12.73 18.30 21.23
CA ASN A 255 12.67 19.77 21.31
C ASN A 255 14.03 20.48 21.27
N THR A 256 15.13 19.72 21.39
CA THR A 256 16.50 20.25 21.47
C THR A 256 17.26 20.25 20.14
N ASN A 257 16.88 19.40 19.17
CA ASN A 257 17.63 19.23 17.92
C ASN A 257 16.71 19.28 16.70
N SER A 258 16.96 20.24 15.80
CA SER A 258 16.33 20.25 14.48
C SER A 258 17.09 19.34 13.53
N VAL A 259 16.39 18.34 12.97
CA VAL A 259 16.95 17.47 11.93
C VAL A 259 16.97 18.25 10.62
N GLN A 260 18.08 18.15 9.87
CA GLN A 260 18.26 18.84 8.59
C GLN A 260 18.55 17.83 7.48
N PHE A 261 18.10 18.15 6.26
CA PHE A 261 18.49 17.41 5.08
C PHE A 261 20.00 17.54 4.84
N PRO A 262 20.68 16.47 4.39
CA PRO A 262 22.05 16.58 3.93
C PRO A 262 22.15 17.45 2.67
N GLU A 263 23.37 17.79 2.28
CA GLU A 263 23.63 18.40 0.97
C GLU A 263 23.41 17.36 -0.14
N ILE A 264 22.68 17.77 -1.18
CA ILE A 264 22.42 16.93 -2.36
C ILE A 264 23.70 16.84 -3.18
N PRO A 265 24.17 15.63 -3.54
CA PRO A 265 25.30 15.48 -4.44
C PRO A 265 24.95 15.93 -5.87
N ASP A 266 25.92 16.52 -6.57
CA ASP A 266 25.84 16.74 -8.03
C ASP A 266 25.99 15.40 -8.76
N LEU A 267 24.88 14.89 -9.29
CA LEU A 267 24.82 13.64 -10.03
C LEU A 267 25.34 13.79 -11.47
N MET A 268 25.29 15.00 -12.04
CA MET A 268 25.75 15.26 -13.42
C MET A 268 27.26 15.04 -13.58
N PHE A 269 28.02 15.20 -12.49
CA PHE A 269 29.44 14.83 -12.43
C PHE A 269 29.68 13.36 -12.82
N TYR A 270 28.78 12.45 -12.40
CA TYR A 270 28.90 11.02 -12.68
C TYR A 270 28.37 10.64 -14.07
N ALA A 271 27.52 11.47 -14.68
CA ALA A 271 27.03 11.28 -16.05
C ALA A 271 28.14 11.43 -17.10
N THR A 272 29.00 12.44 -16.91
CA THR A 272 29.99 12.89 -17.90
C THR A 272 31.30 12.09 -17.87
N THR A 273 31.60 11.40 -16.79
CA THR A 273 32.83 10.60 -16.64
C THR A 273 32.77 9.27 -17.41
N THR A 274 31.60 8.78 -17.78
CA THR A 274 31.43 7.58 -18.62
C THR A 274 31.61 7.82 -20.12
N THR A 275 31.47 9.07 -20.61
CA THR A 275 31.60 9.40 -22.04
C THR A 275 33.04 9.65 -22.51
N THR A 276 34.04 9.49 -21.63
CA THR A 276 35.48 9.54 -21.98
C THR A 276 36.14 8.17 -22.17
N LEU A 277 35.36 7.11 -22.40
CA LEU A 277 35.88 5.94 -23.11
C LEU A 277 35.93 6.29 -24.60
N LYS A 278 37.16 6.34 -25.14
CA LYS A 278 37.50 6.58 -26.56
C LYS A 278 36.38 6.18 -27.52
N PRO A 279 36.00 7.03 -28.49
CA PRO A 279 35.06 6.62 -29.51
C PRO A 279 35.65 5.41 -30.25
N ILE A 280 35.09 4.23 -30.03
CA ILE A 280 35.23 3.14 -30.99
C ILE A 280 34.42 3.60 -32.20
N MET A 281 35.14 4.08 -33.22
CA MET A 281 34.57 4.28 -34.55
C MET A 281 34.10 2.93 -35.07
N THR A 282 32.87 2.56 -34.76
CA THR A 282 32.17 1.50 -35.47
C THR A 282 31.51 2.15 -36.67
N THR A 283 32.20 2.10 -37.81
CA THR A 283 31.60 2.38 -39.12
C THR A 283 30.48 1.36 -39.35
N THR A 284 29.23 1.82 -39.26
CA THR A 284 28.07 1.02 -39.67
C THR A 284 27.48 1.66 -40.91
N LYS A 285 27.49 0.90 -42.01
CA LYS A 285 27.00 1.28 -43.33
C LYS A 285 25.56 1.83 -43.27
N LEU A 286 25.33 2.86 -44.07
CA LEU A 286 24.03 3.33 -44.49
C LEU A 286 23.22 2.15 -45.08
N ALA A 287 22.12 1.78 -44.43
CA ALA A 287 21.09 0.94 -45.02
C ALA A 287 19.98 1.86 -45.53
N THR A 288 19.86 1.96 -46.85
CA THR A 288 18.70 2.58 -47.52
C THR A 288 17.47 1.71 -47.30
N SER A 289 16.59 2.11 -46.38
CA SER A 289 15.27 1.53 -46.24
C SER A 289 14.30 2.25 -47.18
N PHE A 290 14.02 1.66 -48.33
CA PHE A 290 12.81 1.93 -49.09
C PHE A 290 11.64 1.25 -48.36
N CYS A 291 10.83 2.05 -47.65
CA CYS A 291 9.47 1.65 -47.28
C CYS A 291 8.54 2.85 -47.48
N ASN A 292 8.00 2.97 -48.69
CA ASN A 292 6.80 3.75 -48.95
C ASN A 292 5.62 3.02 -48.29
N LEU A 293 5.26 3.41 -47.06
CA LEU A 293 3.98 3.01 -46.49
C LEU A 293 2.88 3.86 -47.13
N SER A 294 2.11 3.20 -48.00
CA SER A 294 0.93 3.76 -48.66
C SER A 294 -0.17 4.04 -47.63
N ILE A 295 -0.65 5.28 -47.60
CA ILE A 295 -1.70 5.79 -46.70
C ILE A 295 -3.09 5.15 -46.99
N THR A 296 -3.21 4.32 -48.03
CA THR A 296 -4.49 3.75 -48.47
C THR A 296 -4.98 2.53 -47.67
N THR A 297 -4.16 1.92 -46.82
CA THR A 297 -4.59 0.76 -46.00
C THR A 297 -5.27 1.13 -44.68
N ILE A 298 -5.23 2.39 -44.24
CA ILE A 298 -5.83 2.81 -42.95
C ILE A 298 -7.31 3.20 -43.11
N THR A 299 -7.78 3.54 -44.32
CA THR A 299 -9.17 3.96 -44.55
C THR A 299 -10.18 2.82 -44.78
N ILE A 300 -9.74 1.57 -44.98
CA ILE A 300 -10.66 0.44 -45.19
C ILE A 300 -11.09 -0.23 -43.87
N LEU A 301 -10.31 -0.08 -42.80
CA LEU A 301 -10.64 -0.68 -41.49
C LEU A 301 -11.66 0.12 -40.67
N THR A 302 -11.90 1.39 -40.98
CA THR A 302 -12.90 2.21 -40.27
C THR A 302 -14.33 2.06 -40.82
N ILE A 303 -14.50 1.53 -42.03
CA ILE A 303 -15.84 1.35 -42.63
C ILE A 303 -16.49 0.03 -42.18
N ILE A 304 -15.71 -0.98 -41.76
CA ILE A 304 -16.24 -2.28 -41.30
C ILE A 304 -16.78 -2.22 -39.86
N PHE A 305 -16.38 -1.23 -39.05
CA PHE A 305 -16.85 -1.08 -37.67
C PHE A 305 -18.06 -0.14 -37.50
N LEU A 306 -18.62 0.36 -38.60
CA LEU A 306 -19.76 1.29 -38.60
C LEU A 306 -20.97 0.76 -39.40
N LEU A 307 -21.02 -0.55 -39.65
CA LEU A 307 -22.18 -1.28 -40.17
C LEU A 307 -22.70 -2.28 -39.12
#